data_AF-A0A2E6XTD9-F1
#
_entry.id   AF-A0A2E6XTD9-F1
#
_cell.length_a   1.000
_cell.length_b   1.000
_cell.length_c   1.000
_cell.angle_alpha   90.00
_cell.angle_beta   90.00
_cell.angle_gamma   90.00
#
_symmetry.space_group_name_H-M   'P 1'
#
loop_
_entity.id
_entity.type
_entity.pdbx_description
1 polymer ?
#
loop_
_entity_poly.entity_id
_entity_poly.type
_entity_poly.pdbx_seq_one_letter_code
_entity_poly.pdbx_strand_id
1 'polypeptide(L)'
;MTDRVNEIGFYQDLADLMNAHPDWYETLGEVDFTLGVVMADESGSDLRVLLHFEELGCAEVSPLPEGGEASCDCWLEGDTASWAEMFDDIASNGRATGKRTINSLTLVGDHIDVRGGDPMGVDKFFRFNQTIQQFLDGAAQLAPASA
;
A
#
# COMPACT_ATOMS: atom_id res chain seq x y z
N MET A 1 7.39 -9.35 -10.23
CA MET A 1 7.09 -8.34 -9.21
C MET A 1 6.92 -9.03 -7.85
N THR A 2 6.18 -10.14 -7.85
CA THR A 2 5.95 -11.11 -6.77
C THR A 2 7.08 -11.28 -5.73
N ASP A 3 8.35 -11.47 -6.11
CA ASP A 3 9.42 -11.72 -5.12
C ASP A 3 9.79 -10.47 -4.29
N ARG A 4 9.58 -9.26 -4.83
CA ARG A 4 9.98 -8.00 -4.17
C ARG A 4 8.90 -7.41 -3.27
N VAL A 5 7.64 -7.82 -3.43
CA VAL A 5 6.50 -7.22 -2.69
C VAL A 5 6.61 -7.47 -1.18
N ASN A 6 7.33 -8.51 -0.77
CA ASN A 6 7.62 -8.83 0.63
C ASN A 6 8.90 -8.17 1.17
N GLU A 7 9.49 -7.22 0.45
CA GLU A 7 10.68 -6.51 0.86
C GLU A 7 10.37 -5.04 1.18
N ILE A 8 10.78 -4.54 2.34
CA ILE A 8 10.62 -3.12 2.67
C ILE A 8 11.29 -2.18 1.65
N GLY A 9 12.39 -2.63 1.02
CA GLY A 9 13.09 -1.85 0.01
C GLY A 9 12.23 -1.53 -1.22
N PHE A 10 11.26 -2.38 -1.55
CA PHE A 10 10.30 -2.09 -2.62
C PHE A 10 9.40 -0.90 -2.29
N TYR A 11 8.95 -0.79 -1.05
CA TYR A 11 8.14 0.34 -0.58
C TYR A 11 8.96 1.62 -0.49
N GLN A 12 10.25 1.53 -0.14
CA GLN A 12 11.16 2.67 -0.20
C GLN A 12 11.34 3.17 -1.63
N ASP A 13 11.56 2.27 -2.60
CA ASP A 13 11.66 2.64 -4.01
C ASP A 13 10.36 3.30 -4.52
N LEU A 14 9.20 2.85 -4.06
CA LEU A 14 7.91 3.48 -4.36
C LEU A 14 7.82 4.89 -3.78
N ALA A 15 8.20 5.08 -2.51
CA ALA A 15 8.21 6.40 -1.90
C ALA A 15 9.15 7.36 -2.63
N ASP A 16 10.37 6.92 -2.95
CA ASP A 16 11.35 7.72 -3.68
C ASP A 16 10.82 8.13 -5.07
N LEU A 17 10.23 7.17 -5.81
CA LEU A 17 9.60 7.43 -7.11
C LEU A 17 8.46 8.43 -6.97
N MET A 18 7.50 8.16 -6.09
CA MET A 18 6.28 8.94 -5.99
C MET A 18 6.55 10.35 -5.46
N ASN A 19 7.52 10.52 -4.55
CA ASN A 19 7.96 11.82 -4.06
C ASN A 19 8.73 12.64 -5.11
N ALA A 20 9.32 11.99 -6.12
CA ALA A 20 9.90 12.68 -7.27
C ALA A 20 8.83 13.21 -8.25
N HIS A 21 7.56 12.81 -8.06
CA HIS A 21 6.42 13.15 -8.91
C HIS A 21 5.20 13.64 -8.10
N PRO A 22 5.32 14.74 -7.33
CA PRO A 22 4.20 15.26 -6.54
C PRO A 22 3.02 15.71 -7.39
N ASP A 23 3.25 16.04 -8.67
CA ASP A 23 2.22 16.37 -9.65
C ASP A 23 1.22 15.23 -9.88
N TRP A 24 1.61 13.97 -9.61
CA TRP A 24 0.73 12.82 -9.70
C TRP A 24 -0.33 12.78 -8.59
N TYR A 25 -0.13 13.52 -7.50
CA TYR A 25 -1.06 13.63 -6.38
C TYR A 25 -1.89 14.92 -6.37
N GLU A 26 -1.53 15.95 -7.15
CA GLU A 26 -2.18 17.26 -7.10
C GLU A 26 -3.71 17.20 -7.22
N THR A 27 -4.24 16.32 -8.08
CA THR A 27 -5.69 16.16 -8.26
C THR A 27 -6.39 15.39 -7.13
N LEU A 28 -5.63 14.63 -6.35
CA LEU A 28 -6.11 13.87 -5.19
C LEU A 28 -6.11 14.73 -3.92
N GLY A 29 -5.24 15.74 -3.88
CA GLY A 29 -5.12 16.68 -2.77
C GLY A 29 -4.18 16.18 -1.67
N GLU A 30 -3.93 17.05 -0.70
CA GLU A 30 -3.05 16.77 0.44
C GLU A 30 -3.64 15.71 1.37
N VAL A 31 -2.75 14.92 1.98
CA VAL A 31 -3.08 13.87 2.95
C VAL A 31 -2.24 14.02 4.21
N ASP A 32 -2.80 13.58 5.34
CA ASP A 32 -2.08 13.28 6.58
C ASP A 32 -2.65 11.96 7.10
N PHE A 33 -1.90 10.89 6.87
CA PHE A 33 -2.36 9.52 7.10
C PHE A 33 -1.21 8.54 7.28
N THR A 34 -1.29 7.70 8.32
CA THR A 34 -0.33 6.62 8.56
C THR A 34 -0.99 5.27 8.37
N LEU A 35 -0.49 4.50 7.39
CA LEU A 35 -0.98 3.17 7.02
C LEU A 35 0.02 2.10 7.46
N GLY A 36 -0.46 1.09 8.19
CA GLY A 36 0.25 -0.18 8.34
C GLY A 36 -0.07 -1.13 7.18
N VAL A 37 0.93 -1.84 6.68
CA VAL A 37 0.76 -2.96 5.74
C VAL A 37 1.35 -4.20 6.40
N VAL A 38 0.49 -5.21 6.60
CA VAL A 38 0.85 -6.50 7.20
C VAL A 38 0.55 -7.58 6.17
N MET A 39 1.60 -8.17 5.63
CA MET A 39 1.54 -9.30 4.71
C MET A 39 1.91 -10.56 5.46
N ALA A 40 0.90 -11.38 5.75
CA ALA A 40 1.10 -12.66 6.41
C ALA A 40 1.79 -13.64 5.46
N ASP A 41 2.84 -14.30 5.95
CA ASP A 41 3.52 -15.40 5.26
C ASP A 41 3.32 -16.69 6.05
N GLU A 42 2.93 -17.78 5.38
CA GLU A 42 2.77 -19.10 6.01
C GLU A 42 4.08 -19.61 6.64
N SER A 43 5.23 -19.07 6.21
CA SER A 43 6.55 -19.35 6.81
C SER A 43 6.79 -18.66 8.16
N GLY A 44 5.93 -17.71 8.55
CA GLY A 44 6.05 -16.88 9.75
C GLY A 44 6.97 -15.67 9.61
N SER A 45 7.39 -15.33 8.39
CA SER A 45 8.21 -14.16 8.07
C SER A 45 7.37 -13.01 7.53
N ASP A 46 6.38 -12.58 8.30
CA ASP A 46 5.44 -11.54 7.87
C ASP A 46 6.19 -10.25 7.52
N LEU A 47 5.88 -9.67 6.37
CA LEU A 47 6.31 -8.30 6.09
C LEU A 47 5.37 -7.34 6.81
N ARG A 48 5.95 -6.43 7.59
CA ARG A 48 5.24 -5.41 8.35
C ARG A 48 5.88 -4.05 8.08
N VAL A 49 5.15 -3.17 7.40
CA VAL A 49 5.64 -1.86 6.95
C VAL A 49 4.68 -0.77 7.42
N LEU A 50 5.25 0.34 7.86
CA LEU A 50 4.55 1.60 8.10
C LEU A 50 4.81 2.52 6.91
N LEU A 51 3.73 3.11 6.38
CA LEU A 51 3.76 4.13 5.34
C LEU A 51 3.11 5.39 5.92
N HIS A 52 3.90 6.45 6.09
CA HIS A 52 3.38 7.76 6.48
C HIS A 52 3.23 8.63 5.23
N PHE A 53 2.02 9.11 4.99
CA PHE A 53 1.69 10.05 3.93
C PHE A 53 1.47 11.43 4.54
N GLU A 54 2.14 12.42 3.97
CA GLU A 54 2.06 13.82 4.37
C GLU A 54 2.08 14.69 3.11
N GLU A 55 1.25 15.73 3.06
CA GLU A 55 1.09 16.61 1.90
C GLU A 55 0.80 15.81 0.61
N LEU A 56 1.69 15.89 -0.39
CA LEU A 56 1.56 15.24 -1.70
C LEU A 56 2.57 14.09 -1.89
N GLY A 57 2.82 13.30 -0.84
CA GLY A 57 3.78 12.21 -0.92
C GLY A 57 3.75 11.21 0.23
N CYS A 58 4.74 10.32 0.24
CA CYS A 58 5.01 9.37 1.31
C CYS A 58 6.27 9.82 2.06
N ALA A 59 6.09 10.46 3.21
CA ALA A 59 7.17 11.04 4.00
C ALA A 59 8.02 9.99 4.73
N GLU A 60 7.45 8.83 5.06
CA GLU A 60 8.17 7.76 5.75
C GLU A 60 7.76 6.37 5.26
N VAL A 61 8.78 5.53 5.04
CA VAL A 61 8.65 4.08 4.95
C VAL A 61 9.54 3.46 6.02
N SER A 62 8.97 2.69 6.93
CA SER A 62 9.75 2.07 8.02
C SER A 62 9.20 0.71 8.42
N PRO A 63 10.00 -0.15 9.07
CA PRO A 63 9.50 -1.42 9.60
C PRO A 63 8.46 -1.16 10.69
N LEU A 64 7.31 -1.82 10.59
CA LEU A 64 6.29 -1.80 11.64
C LEU A 64 6.56 -2.96 12.62
N PRO A 65 6.95 -2.68 13.88
CA PRO A 65 7.19 -3.74 14.85
C PRO A 65 5.94 -4.59 15.10
N GLU A 66 6.13 -5.83 15.53
CA GLU A 66 5.04 -6.67 16.01
C GLU A 66 4.30 -6.00 17.18
N GLY A 67 2.97 -5.89 17.09
CA GLY A 67 2.16 -5.15 18.06
C GLY A 67 2.22 -3.62 17.92
N GLY A 68 2.90 -3.09 16.90
CA GLY A 68 3.03 -1.66 16.62
C GLY A 68 1.83 -1.02 15.92
N GLU A 69 0.79 -1.77 15.55
CA GLU A 69 -0.33 -1.32 14.72
C GLU A 69 -1.07 -0.11 15.31
N ALA A 70 -1.04 0.05 16.63
CA ALA A 70 -1.64 1.18 17.33
C ALA A 70 -0.97 2.54 17.03
N SER A 71 0.20 2.56 16.39
CA SER A 71 0.83 3.80 15.90
C SER A 71 0.32 4.23 14.52
N CYS A 72 -0.50 3.42 13.85
CA CYS A 72 -1.07 3.74 12.55
C CYS A 72 -2.51 4.25 12.72
N ASP A 73 -2.98 5.06 11.77
CA ASP A 73 -4.42 5.38 11.70
C ASP A 73 -5.22 4.10 11.43
N CYS A 74 -4.75 3.27 10.50
CA CYS A 74 -5.28 1.94 10.25
C CYS A 74 -4.16 1.03 9.70
N TRP A 75 -4.44 -0.27 9.59
CA TRP A 75 -3.57 -1.20 8.90
C TRP A 75 -4.35 -2.15 8.00
N LEU A 76 -3.69 -2.61 6.96
CA LEU A 76 -4.20 -3.60 6.01
C LEU A 76 -3.53 -4.93 6.28
N GLU A 77 -4.33 -5.96 6.53
CA GLU A 77 -3.87 -7.31 6.83
C GLU A 77 -4.35 -8.28 5.76
N GLY A 78 -3.44 -8.99 5.11
CA GLY A 78 -3.77 -9.97 4.08
C GLY A 78 -2.61 -10.89 3.77
N ASP A 79 -2.85 -11.95 3.01
CA ASP A 79 -1.79 -12.88 2.61
C ASP A 79 -0.94 -12.29 1.48
N THR A 80 0.35 -12.65 1.43
CA THR A 80 1.27 -12.21 0.37
C THR A 80 0.74 -12.47 -1.04
N ALA A 81 0.02 -13.57 -1.29
CA ALA A 81 -0.41 -13.92 -2.64
C ALA A 81 -1.42 -12.90 -3.18
N SER A 82 -2.38 -12.48 -2.35
CA SER A 82 -3.35 -11.45 -2.68
C SER A 82 -2.69 -10.10 -3.02
N TRP A 83 -1.66 -9.71 -2.27
CA TRP A 83 -0.87 -8.51 -2.58
C TRP A 83 -0.06 -8.65 -3.87
N ALA A 84 0.57 -9.80 -4.07
CA ALA A 84 1.34 -10.10 -5.28
C ALA A 84 0.46 -10.04 -6.53
N GLU A 85 -0.76 -10.59 -6.49
CA GLU A 85 -1.70 -10.53 -7.60
C GLU A 85 -2.05 -9.08 -8.00
N MET A 86 -2.22 -8.18 -7.03
CA MET A 86 -2.43 -6.76 -7.31
C MET A 86 -1.21 -6.14 -8.00
N PHE A 87 -0.01 -6.38 -7.48
CA PHE A 87 1.20 -5.80 -8.06
C PHE A 87 1.56 -6.40 -9.44
N ASP A 88 1.26 -7.67 -9.68
CA ASP A 88 1.41 -8.28 -11.01
C ASP A 88 0.38 -7.70 -12.01
N ASP A 89 -0.84 -7.39 -11.57
CA ASP A 89 -1.84 -6.68 -12.37
C ASP A 89 -1.38 -5.24 -12.69
N ILE A 90 -0.82 -4.53 -11.71
CA ILE A 90 -0.22 -3.19 -11.90
C ILE A 90 0.92 -3.25 -12.91
N ALA A 91 1.85 -4.19 -12.77
CA ALA A 91 2.98 -4.33 -13.68
C ALA A 91 2.53 -4.62 -15.12
N SER A 92 1.42 -5.36 -15.29
CA SER A 92 0.89 -5.73 -16.61
C SER A 92 0.06 -4.63 -17.27
N ASN A 93 -0.68 -3.83 -16.47
CA ASN A 93 -1.68 -2.89 -16.98
C ASN A 93 -1.32 -1.41 -16.74
N GLY A 94 -0.21 -1.13 -16.04
CA GLY A 94 0.20 0.21 -15.64
C GLY A 94 -0.52 0.74 -14.38
N ARG A 95 -1.48 -0.01 -13.84
CA ARG A 95 -2.27 0.29 -12.64
C ARG A 95 -3.10 -0.92 -12.22
N ALA A 96 -3.60 -0.95 -11.00
CA ALA A 96 -4.52 -1.99 -10.55
C ALA A 96 -5.87 -1.86 -11.24
N THR A 97 -6.47 -2.99 -11.62
CA THR A 97 -7.70 -3.05 -12.40
C THR A 97 -8.76 -3.95 -11.76
N GLY A 98 -10.03 -3.59 -11.96
CA GLY A 98 -11.17 -4.40 -11.50
C GLY A 98 -11.05 -4.79 -10.03
N LYS A 99 -11.04 -6.10 -9.78
CA LYS A 99 -10.99 -6.68 -8.42
C LYS A 99 -9.62 -6.62 -7.74
N ARG A 100 -8.57 -6.16 -8.45
CA ARG A 100 -7.20 -6.09 -7.92
C ARG A 100 -6.86 -4.73 -7.31
N THR A 101 -7.81 -3.80 -7.26
CA THR A 101 -7.62 -2.52 -6.57
C THR A 101 -7.71 -2.73 -5.06
N ILE A 102 -6.97 -1.95 -4.27
CA ILE A 102 -7.00 -2.05 -2.80
C ILE A 102 -8.42 -1.85 -2.26
N ASN A 103 -9.19 -0.92 -2.84
CA ASN A 103 -10.60 -0.77 -2.52
C ASN A 103 -11.39 -2.07 -2.71
N SER A 104 -11.19 -2.76 -3.84
CA SER A 104 -11.89 -4.02 -4.12
C SER A 104 -11.43 -5.16 -3.22
N LEU A 105 -10.13 -5.27 -2.95
CA LEU A 105 -9.58 -6.30 -2.05
C LEU A 105 -10.06 -6.13 -0.60
N THR A 106 -10.36 -4.89 -0.21
CA THR A 106 -10.92 -4.54 1.10
C THR A 106 -12.44 -4.58 1.19
N LEU A 107 -13.15 -4.66 0.06
CA LEU A 107 -14.61 -4.71 0.05
C LEU A 107 -15.08 -6.07 0.55
N VAL A 108 -15.54 -6.10 1.82
CA VAL A 108 -16.06 -7.29 2.52
C VAL A 108 -15.01 -8.39 2.71
N GLY A 109 -13.79 -8.02 3.13
CA GLY A 109 -12.78 -8.97 3.64
C GLY A 109 -12.46 -10.15 2.72
N ASP A 110 -12.53 -9.94 1.40
CA ASP A 110 -12.35 -11.01 0.40
C ASP A 110 -10.93 -11.60 0.52
N HIS A 111 -9.94 -10.71 0.69
CA HIS A 111 -8.52 -11.06 0.71
C HIS A 111 -7.65 -10.14 1.59
N ILE A 112 -8.06 -8.88 1.79
CA ILE A 112 -7.36 -7.92 2.64
C ILE A 112 -8.36 -7.29 3.61
N ASP A 113 -8.08 -7.36 4.90
CA ASP A 113 -8.87 -6.72 5.95
C ASP A 113 -8.35 -5.32 6.25
N VAL A 114 -9.26 -4.35 6.32
CA VAL A 114 -8.98 -3.03 6.91
C VAL A 114 -9.22 -3.12 8.41
N ARG A 115 -8.18 -2.88 9.19
CA ARG A 115 -8.21 -2.90 10.65
C ARG A 115 -7.84 -1.51 11.18
N GLY A 116 -8.38 -1.13 12.32
CA GLY A 116 -8.07 0.15 12.95
C GLY A 116 -8.32 0.09 14.45
N GLY A 117 -7.59 0.91 15.21
CA GLY A 117 -7.79 1.03 16.66
C GLY A 117 -9.13 1.68 17.01
N ASP A 118 -9.65 2.51 16.10
CA ASP A 118 -10.95 3.16 16.21
C ASP A 118 -11.61 3.37 14.82
N PRO A 119 -12.91 3.72 14.77
CA PRO A 119 -13.63 3.92 13.51
C PRO A 119 -13.13 5.08 12.64
N MET A 120 -12.50 6.10 13.21
CA MET A 120 -11.99 7.27 12.47
C MET A 120 -10.83 6.87 11.57
N GLY A 121 -9.93 6.02 12.06
CA GLY A 121 -8.81 5.51 11.27
C GLY A 121 -9.26 4.73 10.02
N VAL A 122 -10.26 3.87 10.19
CA VAL A 122 -10.87 3.13 9.07
C VAL A 122 -11.58 4.07 8.10
N ASP A 123 -12.26 5.12 8.57
CA ASP A 123 -12.87 6.14 7.71
C ASP A 123 -11.82 6.91 6.90
N LYS A 124 -10.68 7.26 7.51
CA LYS A 124 -9.55 7.89 6.80
C LYS A 124 -9.03 7.00 5.66
N PHE A 125 -8.94 5.67 5.84
CA PHE A 125 -8.55 4.76 4.76
C PHE A 125 -9.47 4.90 3.55
N PHE A 126 -10.79 4.86 3.74
CA PHE A 126 -11.73 4.99 2.62
C PHE A 126 -11.70 6.39 1.99
N ARG A 127 -11.45 7.43 2.79
CA ARG A 127 -11.29 8.81 2.31
C ARG A 127 -10.05 8.98 1.43
N PHE A 128 -8.92 8.41 1.84
CA PHE A 128 -7.63 8.53 1.15
C PHE A 128 -7.30 7.33 0.27
N ASN A 129 -8.28 6.47 0.01
CA ASN A 129 -8.11 5.22 -0.73
C ASN A 129 -7.46 5.43 -2.11
N GLN A 130 -7.82 6.50 -2.81
CA GLN A 130 -7.23 6.81 -4.12
C GLN A 130 -5.76 7.26 -4.02
N THR A 131 -5.38 7.98 -2.97
CA THR A 131 -3.97 8.34 -2.71
C THR A 131 -3.15 7.08 -2.45
N ILE A 132 -3.67 6.17 -1.63
CA ILE A 132 -3.02 4.87 -1.34
C ILE A 132 -2.93 4.04 -2.63
N GLN A 133 -3.99 3.96 -3.42
CA GLN A 133 -3.97 3.24 -4.70
C GLN A 133 -2.97 3.84 -5.68
N GLN A 134 -2.90 5.17 -5.78
CA GLN A 134 -1.97 5.87 -6.67
C GLN A 134 -0.51 5.60 -6.28
N PHE A 135 -0.21 5.56 -4.97
CA PHE A 135 1.09 5.15 -4.46
C PHE A 135 1.46 3.72 -4.90
N LEU A 136 0.54 2.77 -4.73
CA LEU A 136 0.76 1.36 -5.11
C LEU A 136 0.87 1.20 -6.64
N ASP A 137 0.05 1.92 -7.41
CA ASP A 137 0.06 1.91 -8.88
C ASP A 137 1.42 2.40 -9.44
N GLY A 138 2.18 3.20 -8.68
CA GLY A 138 3.56 3.58 -8.98
C GLY A 138 4.50 2.39 -9.26
N ALA A 139 4.17 1.20 -8.74
CA ALA A 139 4.93 -0.03 -8.99
C ALA A 139 5.03 -0.38 -10.48
N ALA A 140 4.12 0.11 -11.32
CA ALA A 140 4.20 -0.05 -12.76
C ALA A 140 5.49 0.53 -13.36
N GLN A 141 6.03 1.61 -12.76
CA GLN A 141 7.27 2.25 -13.21
C GLN A 141 8.53 1.55 -12.71
N LEU A 142 8.40 0.76 -11.63
CA LEU A 142 9.49 -0.05 -11.07
C LEU A 142 9.55 -1.44 -11.69
N ALA A 143 8.51 -1.85 -12.41
CA ALA A 143 8.49 -3.11 -13.13
C ALA A 143 9.58 -3.10 -14.23
N PRO A 144 10.33 -4.20 -14.41
CA PRO A 144 11.26 -4.29 -15.52
C PRO A 144 10.49 -4.11 -16.83
N ALA A 145 11.07 -3.31 -17.75
CA ALA A 145 10.45 -3.06 -19.05
C ALA A 145 10.08 -4.38 -19.72
N SER A 146 8.80 -4.55 -20.06
CA SER A 146 8.35 -5.71 -20.83
C SER A 146 9.08 -5.70 -22.18
N ALA A 147 9.85 -6.78 -22.42
CA ALA A 147 10.63 -6.96 -23.65
C ALA A 147 9.73 -7.21 -24.88
#